data_AF-A0A621ZMA5-F1
#
_entry.id   AF-A0A621ZMA5-F1
#
_cell.length_a   1.000
_cell.length_b   1.000
_cell.length_c   1.000
_cell.angle_alpha   90.00
_cell.angle_beta   90.00
_cell.angle_gamma   90.00
#
_symmetry.space_group_name_H-M   'P 1'
#
loop_
_entity.id
_entity.type
_entity.pdbx_description
1 polymer ?
#
loop_
_entity_poly.entity_id
_entity_poly.type
_entity_poly.pdbx_seq_one_letter_code
_entity_poly.pdbx_strand_id
1 'polypeptide(L)'
;MNKHTQIRHAVLAKLESLSGSSAMLHDGLPVFIEPEELPALAVWLTDAQFAGQMLDESDWEAVLHVAVFLKAQAPDAELDLWMEEKIFPALEEVIDLENLINTMTPLGYDYQRD
;
A
#
# COMPACT_ATOMS: atom_id res chain seq x y z
N MET A 1 -9.56 -17.12 -6.99
CA MET A 1 -8.65 -15.96 -7.02
C MET A 1 -8.38 -15.58 -5.56
N ASN A 2 -7.13 -15.29 -5.18
CA ASN A 2 -6.78 -15.02 -3.78
C ASN A 2 -7.20 -13.57 -3.41
N LYS A 3 -8.05 -13.39 -2.39
CA LYS A 3 -8.52 -12.06 -1.93
C LYS A 3 -7.36 -11.10 -1.65
N HIS A 4 -6.24 -11.60 -1.10
CA HIS A 4 -5.06 -10.79 -0.83
C HIS A 4 -4.49 -10.16 -2.10
N THR A 5 -4.39 -10.93 -3.18
CA THR A 5 -3.92 -10.43 -4.47
C THR A 5 -4.87 -9.37 -5.04
N GLN A 6 -6.18 -9.59 -4.92
CA GLN A 6 -7.18 -8.63 -5.41
C GLN A 6 -7.10 -7.29 -4.67
N ILE A 7 -6.95 -7.32 -3.34
CA ILE A 7 -6.79 -6.11 -2.51
C ILE A 7 -5.55 -5.33 -2.95
N ARG A 8 -4.39 -5.98 -3.05
CA ARG A 8 -3.15 -5.31 -3.46
C ARG A 8 -3.24 -4.74 -4.87
N HIS A 9 -3.80 -5.50 -5.81
CA HIS A 9 -3.98 -5.03 -7.19
C HIS A 9 -4.92 -3.83 -7.30
N ALA A 10 -6.01 -3.78 -6.52
CA ALA A 10 -6.92 -2.64 -6.51
C ALA A 10 -6.19 -1.35 -6.08
N VAL A 11 -5.37 -1.45 -5.03
CA VAL A 11 -4.57 -0.33 -4.53
C VAL A 11 -3.48 0.06 -5.54
N LEU A 12 -2.75 -0.91 -6.09
CA LEU A 12 -1.71 -0.68 -7.10
C LEU A 12 -2.27 -0.01 -8.36
N ALA A 13 -3.43 -0.43 -8.85
CA ALA A 13 -4.08 0.18 -10.01
C ALA A 13 -4.46 1.65 -9.76
N LYS A 14 -4.95 1.98 -8.56
CA LYS A 14 -5.24 3.37 -8.20
C LYS A 14 -3.96 4.19 -8.06
N LEU A 15 -2.91 3.65 -7.42
CA LEU A 15 -1.60 4.29 -7.32
C LEU A 15 -1.00 4.55 -8.71
N GLU A 16 -1.10 3.60 -9.64
CA GLU A 16 -0.66 3.76 -11.03
C GLU A 16 -1.36 4.94 -11.71
N SER A 17 -2.68 5.07 -11.50
CA SER A 17 -3.47 6.14 -12.11
C SER A 17 -3.08 7.55 -11.64
N LEU A 18 -2.61 7.70 -10.39
CA LEU A 18 -2.23 8.98 -9.78
C LEU A 18 -0.73 9.28 -9.94
N SER A 19 0.10 8.25 -9.88
CA SER A 19 1.56 8.36 -10.03
C SER A 19 1.99 8.49 -11.50
N GLY A 20 1.16 7.99 -12.42
CA GLY A 20 1.55 7.78 -13.81
C GLY A 20 2.79 6.89 -13.92
N SER A 21 3.63 7.14 -14.93
CA SER A 21 4.88 6.39 -15.16
C SER A 21 6.07 6.89 -14.30
N SER A 22 5.80 7.66 -13.24
CA SER A 22 6.88 8.31 -12.46
C SER A 22 7.48 7.43 -11.36
N ALA A 23 6.83 6.32 -11.00
CA ALA A 23 7.32 5.41 -9.98
C ALA A 23 7.18 3.94 -10.40
N MET A 24 8.15 3.13 -9.99
CA MET A 24 8.07 1.67 -10.14
C MET A 24 7.11 1.09 -9.11
N LEU A 25 6.24 0.17 -9.49
CA LEU A 25 5.23 -0.43 -8.61
C LEU A 25 5.59 -1.88 -8.28
N HIS A 26 5.54 -2.24 -6.99
CA HIS A 26 5.84 -3.59 -6.50
C HIS A 26 4.64 -4.20 -5.78
N ASP A 27 4.27 -5.42 -6.19
CA ASP A 27 3.29 -6.27 -5.50
C ASP A 27 3.99 -7.15 -4.45
N GLY A 28 4.11 -6.63 -3.23
CA GLY A 28 4.92 -7.21 -2.15
C GLY A 28 6.05 -6.29 -1.70
N LEU A 29 6.60 -6.55 -0.51
CA LEU A 29 7.77 -5.82 -0.01
C LEU A 29 9.02 -6.33 -0.74
N PRO A 30 9.69 -5.49 -1.57
CA PRO A 30 10.93 -5.90 -2.22
C PRO A 30 12.05 -6.08 -1.18
N VAL A 31 12.86 -7.13 -1.37
CA VAL A 31 14.07 -7.37 -0.53
C VAL A 31 15.19 -6.40 -0.91
N PHE A 32 15.20 -5.94 -2.16
CA PHE A 32 16.18 -5.03 -2.72
C PHE A 32 15.53 -4.21 -3.84
N ILE A 33 15.91 -2.94 -3.95
CA ILE A 33 15.43 -2.01 -4.97
C ILE A 33 16.65 -1.41 -5.66
N GLU A 34 16.68 -1.48 -7.00
CA GLU A 34 17.78 -0.89 -7.76
C GLU A 34 17.67 0.65 -7.76
N PRO A 35 18.78 1.41 -7.75
CA PRO A 35 18.73 2.87 -7.76
C PRO A 35 17.96 3.48 -8.94
N GLU A 36 17.88 2.77 -10.06
CA GLU A 36 17.14 3.15 -11.27
C GLU A 36 15.62 2.95 -11.16
N GLU A 37 15.16 2.11 -10.22
CA GLU A 37 13.73 1.89 -9.95
C GLU A 37 13.13 2.99 -9.05
N LEU A 38 13.99 3.81 -8.42
CA LEU A 38 13.55 4.88 -7.53
C LEU A 38 13.05 6.11 -8.32
N PRO A 39 11.90 6.69 -7.96
CA PRO A 39 11.07 6.37 -6.79
C PRO A 39 10.24 5.10 -7.00
N ALA A 40 10.16 4.25 -5.98
CA ALA A 40 9.40 3.00 -6.02
C ALA A 40 8.26 3.02 -5.00
N LEU A 41 7.16 2.37 -5.31
CA LEU A 41 6.02 2.16 -4.41
C LEU A 41 5.80 0.66 -4.24
N ALA A 42 5.60 0.21 -3.01
CA ALA A 42 5.28 -1.19 -2.72
C ALA A 42 3.98 -1.30 -1.93
N VAL A 43 3.19 -2.32 -2.26
CA VAL A 43 1.95 -2.65 -1.55
C VAL A 43 2.01 -4.10 -1.07
N TRP A 44 1.80 -4.34 0.22
CA TRP A 44 1.78 -5.70 0.76
C TRP A 44 0.83 -5.84 1.96
N LEU A 45 0.56 -7.08 2.34
CA LEU A 45 -0.27 -7.43 3.49
C LEU A 45 0.58 -8.18 4.52
N THR A 46 0.51 -7.83 5.79
CA THR A 46 1.04 -8.63 6.91
C THR A 46 -0.07 -9.03 7.86
N ASP A 47 0.25 -9.98 8.74
CA ASP A 47 -0.61 -10.37 9.88
C ASP A 47 -2.02 -10.81 9.46
N ALA A 48 -2.15 -11.39 8.27
CA ALA A 48 -3.41 -11.91 7.79
C ALA A 48 -3.85 -13.12 8.63
N GLN A 49 -4.89 -12.92 9.43
CA GLN A 49 -5.37 -13.93 10.36
C GLN A 49 -6.90 -13.95 10.45
N PHE A 50 -7.42 -15.10 10.85
CA PHE A 50 -8.84 -15.24 11.15
C PHE A 50 -9.18 -14.45 12.42
N ALA A 51 -10.04 -13.46 12.29
CA ALA A 51 -10.46 -12.59 13.37
C ALA A 51 -11.55 -13.24 14.23
N GLY A 52 -12.47 -13.99 13.62
CA GLY A 52 -13.55 -14.71 14.32
C GLY A 52 -14.42 -13.82 15.22
N GLN A 53 -14.56 -12.55 14.86
CA GLN A 53 -15.26 -11.56 15.68
C GLN A 53 -16.79 -11.71 15.56
N MET A 54 -17.29 -12.04 14.37
CA MET A 54 -18.69 -12.38 14.15
C MET A 54 -18.94 -13.87 14.34
N LEU A 55 -20.11 -14.21 14.92
CA LEU A 55 -20.48 -15.58 15.30
C LEU A 55 -20.79 -16.49 14.10
N ASP A 56 -21.21 -15.91 12.98
CA ASP A 56 -21.63 -16.63 11.77
C ASP A 56 -20.87 -16.20 10.50
N GLU A 57 -19.85 -15.35 10.64
CA GLU A 57 -19.02 -14.93 9.51
C GLU A 57 -17.62 -15.53 9.55
N SER A 58 -16.98 -15.55 8.39
CA SER A 58 -15.59 -15.94 8.24
C SER A 58 -14.71 -14.69 8.16
N ASP A 59 -14.59 -13.96 9.27
CA ASP A 59 -13.86 -12.69 9.31
C ASP A 59 -12.35 -12.90 9.29
N TRP A 60 -11.68 -12.07 8.49
CA TRP A 60 -10.23 -11.99 8.44
C TRP A 60 -9.80 -10.54 8.64
N GLU A 61 -8.70 -10.36 9.35
CA GLU A 61 -8.02 -9.08 9.51
C GLU A 61 -6.58 -9.20 8.99
N ALA A 62 -6.05 -8.08 8.49
CA ALA A 62 -4.69 -7.97 7.99
C ALA A 62 -4.25 -6.50 8.05
N VAL A 63 -2.95 -6.25 8.03
CA VAL A 63 -2.40 -4.90 7.88
C VAL A 63 -2.01 -4.67 6.43
N LEU A 64 -2.63 -3.68 5.79
CA LEU A 64 -2.25 -3.20 4.46
C LEU A 64 -1.15 -2.15 4.59
N HIS A 65 -0.01 -2.44 3.97
CA HIS A 65 1.12 -1.54 3.91
C HIS A 65 1.22 -0.93 2.51
N VAL A 66 1.47 0.37 2.48
CA VAL A 66 1.84 1.12 1.27
C VAL A 66 3.05 1.95 1.62
N ALA A 67 4.17 1.71 0.94
CA ALA A 67 5.42 2.42 1.20
C ALA A 67 5.96 3.04 -0.08
N VAL A 68 6.55 4.23 0.07
CA VAL A 68 7.37 4.88 -0.95
C VAL A 68 8.83 4.75 -0.59
N PHE A 69 9.64 4.37 -1.58
CA PHE A 69 11.08 4.28 -1.48
C PHE A 69 11.68 5.39 -2.34
N LEU A 70 12.49 6.22 -1.71
CA LEU A 70 13.28 7.27 -2.36
C LEU A 70 14.76 6.97 -2.16
N LYS A 71 15.61 7.77 -2.79
CA LYS A 71 17.05 7.70 -2.54
C LYS A 71 17.32 8.03 -1.07
N ALA A 72 18.25 7.31 -0.43
CA ALA A 72 18.60 7.52 0.99
C ALA A 72 19.04 8.96 1.36
N GLN A 73 19.43 9.76 0.36
CA GLN A 73 19.83 11.16 0.52
C GLN A 73 18.65 12.15 0.47
N ALA A 74 17.46 11.69 0.07
CA ALA A 74 16.27 12.51 -0.02
C ALA A 74 15.84 12.96 1.39
N PRO A 75 15.40 14.21 1.56
CA PRO A 75 14.87 14.68 2.84
C PRO A 75 13.53 14.02 3.14
N ASP A 76 13.21 13.87 4.43
CA ASP A 76 11.93 13.31 4.85
C ASP A 76 10.72 14.12 4.30
N ALA A 77 10.89 15.42 4.06
CA ALA A 77 9.89 16.27 3.41
C ALA A 77 9.52 15.83 1.98
N GLU A 78 10.41 15.15 1.27
CA GLU A 78 10.11 14.58 -0.06
C GLU A 78 9.25 13.32 0.08
N LEU A 79 9.45 12.51 1.12
CA LEU A 79 8.57 11.38 1.44
C LEU A 79 7.16 11.89 1.78
N ASP A 80 7.07 12.95 2.59
CA ASP A 80 5.79 13.56 2.94
C ASP A 80 5.04 14.08 1.72
N LEU A 81 5.73 14.71 0.78
CA LEU A 81 5.12 15.17 -0.47
C LEU A 81 4.51 14.00 -1.26
N TRP A 82 5.21 12.87 -1.35
CA TRP A 82 4.68 11.66 -1.98
C TRP A 82 3.45 11.11 -1.26
N MET A 83 3.48 11.13 0.07
CA MET A 83 2.35 10.67 0.88
C MET A 83 1.13 11.56 0.72
N GLU A 84 1.28 12.87 0.88
CA GLU A 84 0.20 13.86 0.86
C GLU A 84 -0.40 14.03 -0.54
N GLU A 85 0.43 14.10 -1.58
CA GLU A 85 -0.05 14.40 -2.94
C GLU A 85 -0.51 13.17 -3.71
N LYS A 86 0.00 11.98 -3.38
CA LYS A 86 -0.24 10.77 -4.19
C LYS A 86 -0.84 9.61 -3.40
N ILE A 87 -0.23 9.21 -2.28
CA ILE A 87 -0.64 7.96 -1.60
C ILE A 87 -1.93 8.13 -0.79
N PHE A 88 -2.03 9.15 0.07
CA PHE A 88 -3.25 9.36 0.85
C PHE A 88 -4.48 9.61 -0.04
N PRO A 89 -4.42 10.49 -1.06
CA PRO A 89 -5.53 10.65 -2.01
C PRO A 89 -5.87 9.35 -2.76
N ALA A 90 -4.89 8.51 -3.06
CA ALA A 90 -5.15 7.21 -3.67
C ALA A 90 -6.00 6.32 -2.76
N LEU A 91 -5.66 6.26 -1.47
CA LEU A 91 -6.30 5.38 -0.49
C LEU A 91 -7.72 5.82 -0.12
N GLU A 92 -8.04 7.11 -0.21
CA GLU A 92 -9.40 7.62 0.06
C GLU A 92 -10.41 7.24 -1.04
N GLU A 93 -9.94 7.02 -2.28
CA GLU A 93 -10.80 6.83 -3.46
C GLU A 93 -10.53 5.51 -4.20
N VAL A 94 -10.28 4.42 -3.49
CA VAL A 94 -10.11 3.10 -4.12
C VAL A 94 -11.49 2.45 -4.37
N ILE A 95 -12.12 2.81 -5.50
CA ILE A 95 -13.48 2.35 -5.90
C ILE A 95 -13.62 0.81 -5.87
N ASP A 96 -12.56 0.06 -6.17
CA ASP A 96 -12.62 -1.41 -6.20
C ASP A 96 -12.39 -2.07 -4.84
N LEU A 97 -11.86 -1.33 -3.85
CA LEU A 97 -11.53 -1.89 -2.55
C LEU A 97 -12.78 -2.10 -1.69
N GLU A 98 -13.79 -1.24 -1.82
CA GLU A 98 -15.07 -1.32 -1.09
C GLU A 98 -15.80 -2.65 -1.32
N ASN A 99 -15.61 -3.28 -2.47
CA ASN A 99 -16.21 -4.58 -2.80
C ASN A 99 -15.39 -5.78 -2.28
N LEU A 100 -14.17 -5.54 -1.77
CA LEU A 100 -13.23 -6.58 -1.37
C LEU A 100 -13.11 -6.71 0.16
N ILE A 101 -13.29 -5.61 0.89
CA ILE A 101 -13.12 -5.52 2.34
C ILE A 101 -14.37 -4.94 3.01
N ASN A 102 -14.55 -5.23 4.30
CA ASN A 102 -15.67 -4.70 5.07
C ASN A 102 -15.33 -3.34 5.72
N THR A 103 -14.09 -3.20 6.19
CA THR A 103 -13.63 -2.01 6.93
C THR A 103 -12.15 -1.75 6.66
N MET A 104 -11.76 -0.49 6.54
CA MET A 104 -10.36 -0.04 6.51
C MET A 104 -10.21 1.14 7.48
N THR A 105 -9.17 1.12 8.31
CA THR A 105 -8.86 2.23 9.22
C THR A 105 -7.37 2.52 9.21
N PRO A 106 -6.94 3.80 9.27
CA PRO A 106 -5.53 4.14 9.38
C PRO A 106 -4.92 3.57 10.65
N LEU A 107 -3.75 2.93 10.54
CA LEU A 107 -3.04 2.34 11.67
C LEU A 107 -1.86 3.19 12.15
N GLY A 108 -1.03 3.67 11.22
CA GLY A 108 0.19 4.42 11.55
C GLY A 108 0.93 4.92 10.31
N TYR A 109 2.00 5.67 10.53
CA TYR A 109 2.91 6.18 9.51
C TYR A 109 4.33 6.23 10.07
N ASP A 110 5.25 5.52 9.43
CA ASP A 110 6.61 5.30 9.91
C ASP A 110 7.64 5.66 8.83
N TYR A 111 8.72 6.33 9.25
CA TYR A 111 9.91 6.52 8.41
C TYR A 111 10.92 5.42 8.68
N GLN A 112 11.34 4.74 7.63
CA GLN A 112 12.37 3.70 7.70
C GLN A 112 13.55 4.07 6.80
N ARG A 113 14.75 3.65 7.20
CA ARG A 113 15.99 3.82 6.44
C ARG A 113 16.71 2.49 6.40
N ASP A 114 17.35 2.22 5.27
CA ASP A 114 18.22 1.06 5.05
C ASP A 114 19.61 1.23 5.71
#